data_AF-A0A8B3RLU0-F1
#
_entry.id   AF-A0A8B3RLU0-F1
#
_cell.length_a   1.000
_cell.length_b   1.000
_cell.length_c   1.000
_cell.angle_alpha   90.00
_cell.angle_beta   90.00
_cell.angle_gamma   90.00
#
_symmetry.space_group_name_H-M   'P 1'
#
loop_
_entity.id
_entity.type
_entity.pdbx_description
1 polymer ?
#
loop_
_entity_poly.entity_id
_entity_poly.type
_entity_poly.pdbx_seq_one_letter_code
_entity_poly.pdbx_strand_id
1 'polypeptide(L)'
;MMPMAQDDGLEQMYQEVILEASKHPSGRVAFAPDLTDEAVSAGESTVMAPHEACAAGESHQFNPTCGDEATIHVDVSDAIPHRIERVVWDGHGCSISQASLSIMVDLVEGRTVDEAMDLFRTFHALMESRGAGLAEDAKADELGDAIVFQGVSKYPMRIKCALLGWEGLKDSMARALAQA
;
A
#
# COMPACT_ATOMS: atom_id res chain seq x y z
N MET A 1 -38.40 10.49 8.05
CA MET A 1 -37.91 11.16 6.83
C MET A 1 -36.60 10.47 6.49
N MET A 2 -36.62 9.54 5.54
CA MET A 2 -35.44 8.77 5.13
C MET A 2 -34.55 9.62 4.21
N PRO A 3 -33.23 9.51 4.39
CA PRO A 3 -32.40 8.94 3.35
C PRO A 3 -31.40 7.94 3.98
N MET A 4 -31.73 6.64 3.97
CA MET A 4 -30.78 5.58 4.34
C MET A 4 -30.46 4.65 3.16
N ALA A 5 -31.14 4.80 2.01
CA ALA A 5 -30.99 3.90 0.87
C ALA A 5 -29.86 4.27 -0.10
N GLN A 6 -29.30 5.48 -0.01
CA GLN A 6 -28.20 5.91 -0.89
C GLN A 6 -26.81 5.56 -0.33
N ASP A 7 -26.69 5.41 0.99
CA ASP A 7 -25.43 5.11 1.68
C ASP A 7 -25.06 3.61 1.54
N ASP A 8 -26.04 2.72 1.69
CA ASP A 8 -25.84 1.26 1.62
C ASP A 8 -25.27 0.79 0.27
N GLY A 9 -25.70 1.41 -0.85
CA GLY A 9 -25.23 1.05 -2.18
C GLY A 9 -23.78 1.45 -2.45
N LEU A 10 -23.36 2.60 -1.92
CA LEU A 10 -21.98 3.08 -2.01
C LEU A 10 -21.06 2.27 -1.09
N GLU A 11 -21.50 1.99 0.14
CA GLU A 11 -20.75 1.15 1.07
C GLU A 11 -20.55 -0.28 0.53
N GLN A 12 -21.56 -0.85 -0.15
CA GLN A 12 -21.44 -2.17 -0.76
C GLN A 12 -20.44 -2.19 -1.93
N MET A 13 -20.44 -1.15 -2.77
CA MET A 13 -19.45 -0.99 -3.84
C MET A 13 -18.03 -0.88 -3.27
N TYR A 14 -17.83 -0.07 -2.22
CA TYR A 14 -16.51 0.07 -1.58
C TYR A 14 -16.01 -1.23 -0.93
N GLN A 15 -16.92 -2.02 -0.36
CA GLN A 15 -16.57 -3.34 0.15
C GLN A 15 -16.13 -4.28 -0.98
N GLU A 16 -16.79 -4.22 -2.14
CA GLU A 16 -16.43 -5.03 -3.31
C GLU A 16 -15.03 -4.69 -3.82
N VAL A 17 -14.68 -3.39 -3.93
CA VAL A 17 -13.32 -2.95 -4.32
C VAL A 17 -12.25 -3.47 -3.36
N ILE A 18 -12.46 -3.34 -2.04
CA ILE A 18 -11.52 -3.88 -1.05
C ILE A 18 -11.39 -5.41 -1.19
N LEU A 19 -12.50 -6.12 -1.39
CA LEU A 19 -12.49 -7.56 -1.52
C LEU A 19 -11.78 -8.02 -2.79
N GLU A 20 -12.00 -7.35 -3.92
CA GLU A 20 -11.33 -7.65 -5.18
C GLU A 20 -9.81 -7.42 -5.07
N ALA A 21 -9.41 -6.22 -4.64
CA ALA A 21 -8.00 -5.87 -4.47
C ALA A 21 -7.26 -6.81 -3.50
N SER A 22 -7.97 -7.33 -2.49
CA SER A 22 -7.38 -8.33 -1.57
C SER A 22 -7.23 -9.73 -2.18
N LYS A 23 -8.07 -10.10 -3.15
CA LYS A 23 -8.03 -11.42 -3.82
C LYS A 23 -7.05 -11.45 -5.00
N HIS A 24 -6.92 -10.33 -5.68
CA HIS A 24 -6.06 -10.16 -6.86
C HIS A 24 -5.10 -8.99 -6.65
N PRO A 25 -4.17 -9.09 -5.67
CA PRO A 25 -3.34 -7.96 -5.31
C PRO A 25 -2.28 -7.64 -6.37
N SER A 26 -2.20 -6.36 -6.72
CA SER A 26 -1.11 -5.77 -7.48
C SER A 26 0.19 -5.77 -6.67
N GLY A 27 1.32 -5.99 -7.36
CA GLY A 27 2.67 -5.96 -6.78
C GLY A 27 3.02 -7.11 -5.82
N ARG A 28 2.10 -8.06 -5.57
CA ARG A 28 2.40 -9.20 -4.68
C ARG A 28 3.32 -10.20 -5.36
N VAL A 29 4.41 -10.55 -4.70
CA VAL A 29 5.35 -11.59 -5.11
C VAL A 29 5.75 -12.44 -3.90
N ALA A 30 6.34 -13.61 -4.14
CA ALA A 30 7.00 -14.40 -3.10
C ALA A 30 8.50 -14.10 -3.13
N PHE A 31 9.02 -13.50 -2.07
CA PHE A 31 10.46 -13.26 -1.96
C PHE A 31 11.17 -14.58 -1.68
N ALA A 32 12.36 -14.76 -2.27
CA ALA A 32 13.20 -15.89 -1.93
C ALA A 32 13.53 -15.82 -0.43
N PRO A 33 13.34 -16.90 0.34
CA PRO A 33 13.90 -16.95 1.67
C PRO A 33 15.41 -16.77 1.53
N ASP A 34 15.97 -15.95 2.41
CA ASP A 34 17.41 -15.86 2.57
C ASP A 34 17.93 -17.30 2.80
N LEU A 35 18.97 -17.71 2.07
CA LEU A 35 19.41 -19.12 1.94
C LEU A 35 19.96 -19.74 3.26
N THR A 36 19.59 -19.22 4.41
CA THR A 36 20.03 -19.64 5.74
C THR A 36 19.06 -20.56 6.47
N ASP A 37 17.83 -20.80 5.98
CA ASP A 37 16.84 -21.65 6.66
C ASP A 37 16.38 -22.85 5.80
N GLU A 38 16.67 -24.06 6.29
CA GLU A 38 16.34 -25.35 5.67
C GLU A 38 14.87 -25.77 5.84
N ALA A 39 13.94 -24.93 5.38
CA ALA A 39 12.54 -25.32 5.30
C ALA A 39 11.83 -24.61 4.13
N VAL A 40 11.95 -25.15 2.92
CA VAL A 40 11.21 -24.60 1.77
C VAL A 40 10.45 -25.71 1.04
N SER A 41 9.12 -25.59 1.09
CA SER A 41 8.18 -26.25 0.18
C SER A 41 8.20 -25.50 -1.15
N ALA A 42 8.21 -26.25 -2.26
CA ALA A 42 8.24 -25.76 -3.63
C ALA A 42 7.10 -24.79 -3.95
N GLY A 43 7.41 -23.49 -3.89
CA GLY A 43 6.67 -22.40 -4.50
C GLY A 43 7.63 -21.61 -5.39
N GLU A 44 7.12 -21.03 -6.48
CA GLU A 44 7.88 -20.30 -7.49
C GLU A 44 8.43 -19.00 -6.87
N SER A 45 9.65 -19.08 -6.32
CA SER A 45 10.38 -17.95 -5.75
C SER A 45 10.90 -17.06 -6.88
N THR A 46 10.57 -15.77 -6.84
CA THR A 46 11.06 -14.81 -7.84
C THR A 46 12.35 -14.17 -7.35
N VAL A 47 13.45 -14.41 -8.08
CA VAL A 47 14.71 -13.69 -7.86
C VAL A 47 14.56 -12.27 -8.40
N MET A 48 14.67 -11.28 -7.51
CA MET A 48 14.64 -9.88 -7.91
C MET A 48 15.97 -9.48 -8.56
N ALA A 49 15.91 -9.22 -9.87
CA ALA A 49 17.02 -8.58 -10.57
C ALA A 49 16.99 -7.07 -10.29
N PRO A 50 18.12 -6.44 -9.94
CA PRO A 50 18.19 -5.00 -9.77
C PRO A 50 17.91 -4.29 -11.10
N HIS A 51 17.20 -3.17 -11.04
CA HIS A 51 17.03 -2.30 -12.20
C HIS A 51 18.32 -1.47 -12.39
N GLU A 52 18.95 -1.54 -13.57
CA GLU A 52 20.34 -1.07 -13.82
C GLU A 52 20.60 0.42 -13.49
N ALA A 53 19.57 1.25 -13.37
CA ALA A 53 19.68 2.69 -13.07
C ALA A 53 18.75 3.12 -11.92
N CYS A 54 18.57 2.25 -10.93
CA CYS A 54 17.79 2.54 -9.73
C CYS A 54 18.50 2.16 -8.44
N ALA A 55 18.27 2.98 -7.42
CA ALA A 55 18.53 2.62 -6.04
C ALA A 55 17.35 1.79 -5.49
N ALA A 56 17.68 0.67 -4.86
CA ALA A 56 16.71 -0.22 -4.24
C ALA A 56 16.56 0.07 -2.74
N GLY A 57 15.35 -0.06 -2.22
CA GLY A 57 15.07 0.05 -0.80
C GLY A 57 14.03 -0.97 -0.35
N GLU A 58 14.19 -1.50 0.85
CA GLU A 58 13.28 -2.49 1.43
C GLU A 58 12.89 -2.09 2.85
N SER A 59 11.63 -2.34 3.21
CA SER A 59 11.16 -2.17 4.58
C SER A 59 10.20 -3.29 4.99
N HIS A 60 10.45 -3.87 6.15
CA HIS A 60 9.58 -4.84 6.79
C HIS A 60 8.66 -4.18 7.81
N GLN A 61 7.36 -4.46 7.73
CA GLN A 61 6.31 -3.88 8.55
C GLN A 61 5.50 -4.98 9.25
N PHE A 62 5.25 -4.79 10.55
CA PHE A 62 4.47 -5.72 11.36
C PHE A 62 3.43 -4.99 12.22
N ASN A 63 2.17 -5.40 12.10
CA ASN A 63 1.05 -4.91 12.90
C ASN A 63 0.50 -6.01 13.80
N PRO A 64 0.93 -6.10 15.08
CA PRO A 64 0.53 -7.17 15.99
C PRO A 64 -0.95 -7.16 16.37
N THR A 65 -1.67 -6.07 16.10
CA THR A 65 -3.10 -5.96 16.45
C THR A 65 -3.97 -6.82 15.53
N CYS A 66 -3.66 -6.84 14.24
CA CYS A 66 -4.33 -7.67 13.23
C CYS A 66 -3.53 -8.95 12.91
N GLY A 67 -2.24 -9.01 13.29
CA GLY A 67 -1.30 -10.04 12.83
C GLY A 67 -0.93 -9.84 11.36
N ASP A 68 -0.93 -8.60 10.87
CA ASP A 68 -0.50 -8.31 9.50
C ASP A 68 1.03 -8.15 9.47
N GLU A 69 1.66 -8.68 8.43
CA GLU A 69 3.08 -8.63 8.19
C GLU A 69 3.34 -8.45 6.69
N ALA A 70 4.15 -7.47 6.31
CA ALA A 70 4.49 -7.21 4.91
C ALA A 70 5.90 -6.66 4.79
N THR A 71 6.64 -7.15 3.82
CA THR A 71 7.91 -6.58 3.35
C THR A 71 7.64 -5.87 2.03
N ILE A 72 7.99 -4.59 1.96
CA ILE A 72 7.82 -3.74 0.78
C ILE A 72 9.20 -3.46 0.20
N HIS A 73 9.37 -3.71 -1.10
CA HIS A 73 10.55 -3.34 -1.86
C HIS A 73 10.19 -2.28 -2.91
N VAL A 74 11.04 -1.28 -3.06
CA VAL A 74 10.92 -0.22 -4.05
C VAL A 74 12.21 -0.07 -4.85
N ASP A 75 12.07 0.17 -6.15
CA ASP A 75 13.16 0.63 -7.01
C ASP A 75 12.91 2.10 -7.40
N VAL A 76 13.85 2.98 -7.07
CA VAL A 76 13.77 4.42 -7.31
C VAL A 76 14.82 4.84 -8.34
N SER A 77 14.41 5.55 -9.38
CA SER A 77 15.31 6.03 -10.44
C SER A 77 16.39 6.98 -9.91
N ASP A 78 17.60 6.87 -10.43
CA ASP A 78 18.69 7.80 -10.13
C ASP A 78 18.49 9.18 -10.80
N ALA A 79 17.63 9.24 -11.83
CA ALA A 79 17.29 10.47 -12.52
C ALA A 79 16.51 11.45 -11.62
N ILE A 80 16.67 12.75 -11.88
CA ILE A 80 15.92 13.81 -11.18
C ILE A 80 14.84 14.35 -12.13
N PRO A 81 13.56 14.40 -11.72
CA PRO A 81 13.05 13.99 -10.41
C PRO A 81 13.07 12.46 -10.22
N HIS A 82 13.34 12.02 -8.99
CA HIS A 82 13.34 10.60 -8.62
C HIS A 82 11.95 10.00 -8.81
N ARG A 83 11.87 8.90 -9.55
CA ARG A 83 10.64 8.16 -9.85
C ARG A 83 10.66 6.78 -9.24
N ILE A 84 9.48 6.30 -8.85
CA ILE A 84 9.24 4.94 -8.43
C ILE A 84 9.07 4.11 -9.69
N GLU A 85 10.09 3.33 -10.05
CA GLU A 85 10.04 2.47 -11.24
C GLU A 85 9.30 1.16 -10.96
N ARG A 86 9.34 0.70 -9.70
CA ARG A 86 8.70 -0.56 -9.29
C ARG A 86 8.40 -0.58 -7.81
N VAL A 87 7.24 -1.09 -7.44
CA VAL A 87 6.91 -1.48 -6.06
C VAL A 87 6.44 -2.92 -6.03
N VAL A 88 7.08 -3.75 -5.21
CA VAL A 88 6.62 -5.12 -4.95
C VAL A 88 6.57 -5.38 -3.46
N TRP A 89 5.73 -6.34 -3.07
CA TRP A 89 5.59 -6.72 -1.67
C TRP A 89 5.37 -8.22 -1.52
N ASP A 90 5.79 -8.74 -0.36
CA ASP A 90 5.48 -10.08 0.10
C ASP A 90 4.96 -10.00 1.54
N GLY A 91 4.08 -10.92 1.93
CA GLY A 91 3.51 -10.93 3.26
C GLY A 91 2.12 -11.52 3.34
N HIS A 92 1.54 -11.37 4.53
CA HIS A 92 0.21 -11.87 4.88
C HIS A 92 -0.51 -10.89 5.80
N GLY A 93 -1.83 -10.87 5.73
CA GLY A 93 -2.64 -9.99 6.57
C GLY A 93 -4.12 -10.13 6.30
N CYS A 94 -4.93 -9.33 6.98
CA CYS A 94 -6.35 -9.24 6.70
C CYS A 94 -6.65 -8.64 5.32
N SER A 95 -7.90 -8.71 4.86
CA SER A 95 -8.29 -8.17 3.54
C SER A 95 -8.01 -6.68 3.41
N ILE A 96 -8.10 -5.90 4.50
CA ILE A 96 -7.86 -4.45 4.51
C ILE A 96 -6.39 -4.15 4.22
N SER A 97 -5.45 -4.85 4.88
CA SER A 97 -4.02 -4.62 4.67
C SER A 97 -3.59 -5.06 3.27
N GLN A 98 -4.05 -6.23 2.80
CA GLN A 98 -3.76 -6.71 1.44
C GLN A 98 -4.34 -5.79 0.35
N ALA A 99 -5.59 -5.34 0.50
CA ALA A 99 -6.18 -4.39 -0.43
C ALA A 99 -5.44 -3.05 -0.42
N SER A 100 -5.03 -2.56 0.75
CA SER A 100 -4.32 -1.28 0.84
C SER A 100 -2.92 -1.37 0.23
N LEU A 101 -2.23 -2.50 0.36
CA LEU A 101 -0.96 -2.74 -0.34
C LEU A 101 -1.16 -2.74 -1.86
N SER A 102 -2.17 -3.48 -2.36
CA SER A 102 -2.49 -3.54 -3.79
C SER A 102 -2.76 -2.16 -4.38
N ILE A 103 -3.71 -1.43 -3.78
CA ILE A 103 -4.12 -0.11 -4.28
C ILE A 103 -2.97 0.90 -4.16
N MET A 104 -2.15 0.80 -3.12
CA MET A 104 -0.96 1.65 -2.98
C MET A 104 0.03 1.43 -4.13
N VAL A 105 0.33 0.18 -4.51
CA VAL A 105 1.21 -0.13 -5.66
C VAL A 105 0.68 0.54 -6.93
N ASP A 106 -0.60 0.33 -7.25
CA ASP A 106 -1.22 0.88 -8.46
C ASP A 106 -1.21 2.42 -8.46
N LEU A 107 -1.31 3.05 -7.29
CA LEU A 107 -1.30 4.50 -7.17
C LEU A 107 0.10 5.11 -7.30
N VAL A 108 1.16 4.46 -6.80
CA VAL A 108 2.48 5.10 -6.68
C VAL A 108 3.47 4.71 -7.77
N GLU A 109 3.29 3.56 -8.43
CA GLU A 109 4.22 3.12 -9.48
C GLU A 109 4.20 4.09 -10.68
N GLY A 110 5.39 4.44 -11.19
CA GLY A 110 5.59 5.44 -12.24
C GLY A 110 5.54 6.91 -11.77
N ARG A 111 5.11 7.18 -10.54
CA ARG A 111 5.09 8.53 -9.96
C ARG A 111 6.46 8.95 -9.43
N THR A 112 6.64 10.24 -9.26
CA THR A 112 7.78 10.78 -8.51
C THR A 112 7.68 10.46 -7.03
N VAL A 113 8.81 10.44 -6.33
CA VAL A 113 8.83 10.25 -4.87
C VAL A 113 8.04 11.34 -4.15
N ASP A 114 8.11 12.59 -4.62
CA ASP A 114 7.37 13.71 -4.03
C ASP A 114 5.84 13.50 -4.16
N GLU A 115 5.36 13.10 -5.34
CA GLU A 115 3.95 12.76 -5.56
C GLU A 115 3.50 11.58 -4.68
N ALA A 116 4.32 10.55 -4.55
CA ALA A 116 4.01 9.41 -3.67
C ALA A 116 3.96 9.83 -2.19
N MET A 117 4.82 10.75 -1.76
CA MET A 117 4.81 11.31 -0.42
C MET A 117 3.60 12.23 -0.17
N ASP A 118 3.11 12.93 -1.18
CA ASP A 118 1.83 13.65 -1.11
C ASP A 118 0.66 12.69 -0.95
N LEU A 119 0.59 11.62 -1.77
CA LEU A 119 -0.41 10.56 -1.64
C LEU A 119 -0.38 9.90 -0.25
N PHE A 120 0.81 9.62 0.28
CA PHE A 120 0.99 9.11 1.64
C PHE A 120 0.34 10.05 2.69
N ARG A 121 0.64 11.35 2.63
CA ARG A 121 0.07 12.35 3.55
C ARG A 121 -1.44 12.42 3.44
N THR A 122 -1.95 12.43 2.20
CA THR A 122 -3.38 12.50 1.93
C THR A 122 -4.11 11.25 2.43
N PHE A 123 -3.56 10.06 2.22
CA PHE A 123 -4.12 8.81 2.71
C PHE A 123 -4.09 8.73 4.25
N HIS A 124 -3.01 9.20 4.88
CA HIS A 124 -2.94 9.30 6.34
C HIS A 124 -4.02 10.24 6.90
N ALA A 125 -4.21 11.42 6.29
CA ALA A 125 -5.27 12.34 6.67
C ALA A 125 -6.67 11.72 6.48
N LEU A 126 -6.89 10.95 5.41
CA LEU A 126 -8.13 10.20 5.23
C LEU A 126 -8.37 9.21 6.38
N MET A 127 -7.33 8.48 6.81
CA MET A 127 -7.45 7.51 7.90
C MET A 127 -7.74 8.17 9.25
N GLU A 128 -7.26 9.41 9.46
CA GLU A 128 -7.52 10.20 10.66
C GLU A 128 -8.89 10.90 10.65
N SER A 129 -9.56 10.96 9.49
CA SER A 129 -10.84 11.67 9.32
C SER A 129 -12.02 11.07 10.11
N ARG A 130 -11.89 9.84 10.61
CA ARG A 130 -12.95 9.11 11.35
C ARG A 130 -14.26 9.02 10.57
N GLY A 131 -14.17 8.85 9.25
CA GLY A 131 -15.30 8.73 8.34
C GLY A 131 -15.79 10.05 7.75
N ALA A 132 -15.27 11.20 8.21
CA ALA A 132 -15.62 12.51 7.68
C ALA A 132 -15.11 12.73 6.24
N GLY A 133 -14.12 11.94 5.79
CA GLY A 133 -13.49 12.10 4.48
C GLY A 133 -12.47 13.24 4.47
N LEU A 134 -12.06 13.64 3.27
CA LEU A 134 -11.15 14.76 3.06
C LEU A 134 -11.95 16.06 2.86
N ALA A 135 -11.40 17.17 3.34
CA ALA A 135 -12.06 18.49 3.22
C ALA A 135 -11.94 19.11 1.82
N GLU A 136 -10.96 18.63 1.04
CA GLU A 136 -10.68 19.13 -0.31
C GLU A 136 -10.96 18.02 -1.31
N ASP A 137 -11.95 18.21 -2.19
CA ASP A 137 -12.35 17.23 -3.20
C ASP A 137 -11.18 16.84 -4.11
N ALA A 138 -10.32 17.80 -4.47
CA ALA A 138 -9.14 17.55 -5.29
C ALA A 138 -8.19 16.49 -4.68
N LYS A 139 -8.05 16.47 -3.35
CA LYS A 139 -7.23 15.47 -2.65
C LYS A 139 -7.90 14.10 -2.62
N ALA A 140 -9.23 14.06 -2.61
CA ALA A 140 -9.97 12.81 -2.73
C ALA A 140 -9.80 12.20 -4.13
N ASP A 141 -9.83 13.04 -5.17
CA ASP A 141 -9.62 12.60 -6.55
C ASP A 141 -8.21 12.03 -6.77
N GLU A 142 -7.19 12.62 -6.14
CA GLU A 142 -5.80 12.11 -6.20
C GLU A 142 -5.64 10.70 -5.62
N LEU A 143 -6.45 10.34 -4.60
CA LEU A 143 -6.41 9.02 -3.99
C LEU A 143 -7.01 7.92 -4.87
N GLY A 144 -7.76 8.25 -5.93
CA GLY A 144 -8.42 7.27 -6.79
C GLY A 144 -9.14 6.19 -5.97
N ASP A 145 -8.81 4.92 -6.22
CA ASP A 145 -9.42 3.78 -5.52
C ASP A 145 -9.10 3.73 -4.01
N ALA A 146 -8.08 4.44 -3.52
CA ALA A 146 -7.82 4.50 -2.08
C ALA A 146 -8.89 5.27 -1.30
N ILE A 147 -9.79 6.01 -1.97
CA ILE A 147 -10.91 6.69 -1.30
C ILE A 147 -11.88 5.71 -0.64
N VAL A 148 -11.95 4.46 -1.11
CA VAL A 148 -12.82 3.41 -0.53
C VAL A 148 -12.50 3.13 0.95
N PHE A 149 -11.27 3.43 1.38
CA PHE A 149 -10.86 3.29 2.78
C PHE A 149 -11.47 4.36 3.70
N GLN A 150 -12.20 5.36 3.19
CA GLN A 150 -12.96 6.30 4.05
C GLN A 150 -13.86 5.54 5.03
N GLY A 151 -14.51 4.46 4.61
CA GLY A 151 -15.30 3.60 5.49
C GLY A 151 -14.46 2.94 6.59
N VAL A 152 -13.23 2.54 6.28
CA VAL A 152 -12.28 1.93 7.23
C VAL A 152 -11.83 2.93 8.30
N SER A 153 -11.69 4.22 7.97
CA SER A 153 -11.31 5.27 8.93
C SER A 153 -12.29 5.41 10.11
N LYS A 154 -13.56 4.96 9.96
CA LYS A 154 -14.55 4.88 11.05
C LYS A 154 -14.13 3.90 12.17
N TYR A 155 -13.19 2.99 11.91
CA TYR A 155 -12.81 1.89 12.81
C TYR A 155 -11.34 2.01 13.24
N PRO A 156 -11.04 2.62 14.41
CA PRO A 156 -9.67 2.85 14.88
C PRO A 156 -8.78 1.60 14.91
N MET A 157 -9.36 0.44 15.20
CA MET A 157 -8.65 -0.84 15.25
C MET A 157 -8.18 -1.33 13.86
N ARG A 158 -8.73 -0.79 12.76
CA ARG A 158 -8.39 -1.16 11.39
C ARG A 158 -7.49 -0.15 10.68
N ILE A 159 -7.32 1.05 11.24
CA ILE A 159 -6.47 2.11 10.68
C ILE A 159 -5.03 1.61 10.48
N LYS A 160 -4.46 0.91 11.47
CA LYS A 160 -3.11 0.34 11.34
C LYS A 160 -2.99 -0.71 10.24
N CYS A 161 -4.07 -1.46 10.00
CA CYS A 161 -4.09 -2.50 8.98
C CYS A 161 -4.12 -1.81 7.59
N ALA A 162 -4.80 -0.67 7.43
CA ALA A 162 -4.75 0.15 6.20
C ALA A 162 -3.40 0.88 6.00
N LEU A 163 -2.80 1.44 7.05
CA LEU A 163 -1.56 2.22 6.91
C LEU A 163 -0.28 1.36 6.75
N LEU A 164 -0.34 0.05 7.00
CA LEU A 164 0.83 -0.85 7.00
C LEU A 164 1.70 -0.70 5.74
N GLY A 165 1.09 -0.83 4.55
CA GLY A 165 1.82 -0.75 3.29
C GLY A 165 2.40 0.64 3.00
N TRP A 166 1.68 1.68 3.38
CA TRP A 166 2.07 3.08 3.20
C TRP A 166 3.27 3.47 4.07
N GLU A 167 3.30 3.00 5.32
CA GLU A 167 4.47 3.16 6.20
C GLU A 167 5.69 2.41 5.66
N GLY A 168 5.47 1.20 5.12
CA GLY A 168 6.51 0.42 4.45
C GLY A 168 7.09 1.12 3.22
N LEU A 169 6.24 1.67 2.35
CA LEU A 169 6.66 2.44 1.18
C LEU A 169 7.50 3.66 1.59
N LYS A 170 7.07 4.41 2.60
CA LYS A 170 7.81 5.59 3.09
C LYS A 170 9.22 5.21 3.56
N ASP A 171 9.35 4.15 4.36
CA ASP A 171 10.65 3.70 4.88
C ASP A 171 11.52 3.10 3.77
N SER A 172 10.95 2.33 2.83
CA SER A 172 11.70 1.75 1.71
C SER A 172 12.23 2.84 0.76
N MET A 173 11.42 3.85 0.44
CA MET A 173 11.87 5.00 -0.37
C MET A 173 12.97 5.79 0.34
N ALA A 174 12.85 6.02 1.65
CA ALA A 174 13.89 6.71 2.41
C ALA A 174 15.22 5.94 2.38
N ARG A 175 15.17 4.61 2.46
CA ARG A 175 16.36 3.74 2.35
C ARG A 175 16.95 3.73 0.95
N ALA A 176 16.12 3.72 -0.10
CA ALA A 176 16.57 3.81 -1.48
C ALA A 176 17.31 5.14 -1.72
N LEU A 177 16.70 6.26 -1.33
CA LEU A 177 17.28 7.59 -1.50
C LEU A 177 18.54 7.84 -0.64
N ALA A 178 18.69 7.15 0.49
CA ALA A 178 19.90 7.24 1.30
C ALA A 178 21.10 6.50 0.66
N GLN A 179 20.86 5.65 -0.33
CA GLN A 179 21.87 4.87 -1.05
C GLN A 179 22.21 5.47 -2.44
N ALA A 180 21.40 6.40 -2.94
CA ALA A 180 21.59 7.13 -4.21
C ALA A 180 22.53 8.34 -4.04
#